data_AF-A0A0B4EHV6-F1
#
_entry.id   AF-A0A0B4EHV6-F1
#
_cell.length_a   1.000
_cell.length_b   1.000
_cell.length_c   1.000
_cell.angle_alpha   90.00
_cell.angle_beta   90.00
_cell.angle_gamma   90.00
#
_symmetry.space_group_name_H-M   'P 1'
#
loop_
_entity.id
_entity.type
_entity.pdbx_description
1 polymer ?
#
loop_
_entity_poly.entity_id
_entity_poly.type
_entity_poly.pdbx_seq_one_letter_code
_entity_poly.pdbx_strand_id
1 'polypeptide(L)'
;MKKEYDILFLGGGQAGVFGAYEAAKKHPNLKIAIIDRGKMLDKRICPKEKLGYCVNCPTCAIIYGVSGAGAFSDSKFNMDYRVGGDVHTVVGKKIVNETIDYVVSIYRDFWISRRAGRFEIQ
;
A
#
# COMPACT_ATOMS: atom_id res chain seq x y z
N MET A 1 -26.89 7.72 -12.29
CA MET A 1 -26.29 6.54 -12.95
C MET A 1 -25.55 5.70 -11.93
N LYS A 2 -25.78 4.38 -11.91
CA LYS A 2 -25.04 3.44 -11.06
C LYS A 2 -23.66 3.23 -11.69
N LYS A 3 -22.59 3.34 -10.92
CA LYS A 3 -21.24 2.97 -11.40
C LYS A 3 -21.09 1.47 -11.25
N GLU A 4 -20.75 0.79 -12.34
CA GLU A 4 -20.52 -0.65 -12.37
C GLU A 4 -19.02 -0.91 -12.47
N TYR A 5 -18.53 -1.78 -11.57
CA TYR A 5 -17.14 -2.22 -11.48
C TYR A 5 -17.13 -3.74 -11.39
N ASP A 6 -16.17 -4.37 -12.05
CA ASP A 6 -15.98 -5.83 -11.99
C ASP A 6 -15.30 -6.25 -10.69
N ILE A 7 -14.38 -5.40 -10.19
CA ILE A 7 -13.68 -5.61 -8.92
C ILE A 7 -13.67 -4.31 -8.12
N LEU A 8 -14.05 -4.42 -6.84
CA LEU A 8 -13.99 -3.33 -5.87
C LEU A 8 -13.05 -3.70 -4.73
N PHE A 9 -11.97 -2.94 -4.56
CA PHE A 9 -11.07 -3.03 -3.43
C PHE A 9 -11.51 -2.05 -2.34
N LEU A 10 -11.79 -2.57 -1.14
CA LEU A 10 -12.10 -1.77 0.04
C LEU A 10 -10.81 -1.59 0.87
N GLY A 11 -10.28 -0.38 0.85
CA GLY A 11 -9.00 -0.01 1.44
C GLY A 11 -7.96 0.34 0.36
N GLY A 12 -7.49 1.58 0.41
CA GLY A 12 -6.44 2.13 -0.46
C GLY A 12 -5.02 1.92 0.07
N GLY A 13 -4.85 1.02 1.05
CA GLY A 13 -3.54 0.60 1.53
C GLY A 13 -2.76 -0.24 0.50
N GLN A 14 -1.51 -0.58 0.82
CA GLN A 14 -0.63 -1.33 -0.09
C GLN A 14 -1.27 -2.64 -0.58
N ALA A 15 -1.92 -3.42 0.29
CA ALA A 15 -2.60 -4.65 -0.11
C ALA A 15 -3.67 -4.41 -1.19
N GLY A 16 -4.53 -3.40 -1.03
CA GLY A 16 -5.56 -3.05 -2.02
C GLY A 16 -4.96 -2.50 -3.31
N VAL A 17 -3.92 -1.67 -3.22
CA VAL A 17 -3.21 -1.12 -4.38
C VAL A 17 -2.53 -2.21 -5.19
N PHE A 18 -1.80 -3.13 -4.56
CA PHE A 18 -1.14 -4.25 -5.26
C PHE A 18 -2.14 -5.26 -5.80
N GLY A 19 -3.23 -5.53 -5.09
CA GLY A 19 -4.33 -6.35 -5.60
C GLY A 19 -4.95 -5.75 -6.87
N ALA A 20 -5.22 -4.45 -6.86
CA ALA A 20 -5.74 -3.74 -8.03
C ALA A 20 -4.73 -3.69 -9.18
N TYR A 21 -3.45 -3.47 -8.89
CA TYR A 21 -2.37 -3.51 -9.87
C TYR A 21 -2.28 -4.88 -10.56
N GLU A 22 -2.28 -5.97 -9.79
CA GLU A 22 -2.24 -7.32 -10.34
C GLU A 22 -3.48 -7.65 -11.16
N ALA A 23 -4.67 -7.25 -10.70
CA ALA A 23 -5.91 -7.43 -11.45
C ALA A 23 -5.88 -6.68 -12.79
N ALA A 24 -5.44 -5.42 -12.79
CA ALA A 24 -5.34 -4.59 -13.99
C ALA A 24 -4.28 -5.15 -14.96
N LYS A 25 -3.16 -5.66 -14.45
CA LYS A 25 -2.09 -6.27 -15.24
C LYS A 25 -2.54 -7.57 -15.92
N LYS A 26 -3.26 -8.43 -15.20
CA LYS A 26 -3.74 -9.73 -15.72
C LYS A 26 -4.96 -9.58 -16.61
N HIS A 27 -5.82 -8.59 -16.36
CA HIS A 27 -7.06 -8.37 -17.07
C HIS A 27 -7.30 -6.89 -17.37
N PRO A 28 -6.66 -6.35 -18.43
CA PRO A 28 -6.71 -4.91 -18.77
C PRO A 28 -8.12 -4.35 -19.05
N ASN A 29 -9.08 -5.22 -19.34
CA ASN A 29 -10.46 -4.83 -19.67
C ASN A 29 -11.36 -4.70 -18.43
N LEU A 30 -10.91 -5.10 -17.23
CA LEU A 30 -11.72 -5.00 -16.02
C LEU A 30 -11.84 -3.55 -15.54
N LYS A 31 -13.06 -3.15 -15.20
CA LYS A 31 -13.36 -1.91 -14.49
C LYS A 31 -13.08 -2.11 -13.00
N ILE A 32 -11.95 -1.62 -12.55
CA ILE A 32 -11.50 -1.76 -11.16
C ILE A 32 -11.70 -0.44 -10.40
N ALA A 33 -12.18 -0.52 -9.17
CA ALA A 33 -12.24 0.60 -8.24
C ALA A 33 -11.52 0.28 -6.93
N ILE A 34 -10.92 1.30 -6.33
CA ILE A 34 -10.41 1.28 -4.96
C ILE A 34 -11.12 2.36 -4.17
N ILE A 35 -11.68 2.02 -3.02
CA ILE A 35 -12.34 2.97 -2.12
C ILE A 35 -11.62 2.95 -0.78
N ASP A 36 -11.30 4.12 -0.25
CA ASP A 36 -10.78 4.30 1.10
C ASP A 36 -11.58 5.39 1.82
N ARG A 37 -11.72 5.27 3.14
CA ARG A 37 -12.37 6.31 3.97
C ARG A 37 -11.52 7.57 4.12
N GLY A 38 -10.21 7.47 3.90
CA GLY A 38 -9.28 8.57 4.00
C GLY A 38 -9.19 9.38 2.71
N LYS A 39 -8.04 10.03 2.50
CA LYS A 39 -7.81 10.97 1.41
C LYS A 39 -6.67 10.51 0.50
N MET A 40 -6.55 11.18 -0.65
CA MET A 40 -5.33 11.14 -1.47
C MET A 40 -4.12 11.64 -0.68
N LEU A 41 -2.92 11.15 -0.99
CA LEU A 41 -1.71 11.35 -0.19
C LEU A 41 -1.38 12.83 0.04
N ASP A 42 -1.48 13.67 -0.99
CA ASP A 42 -1.28 15.12 -0.97
C ASP A 42 -2.23 15.86 -0.01
N LYS A 43 -3.36 15.24 0.34
CA LYS A 43 -4.39 15.80 1.22
C LYS A 43 -4.40 15.16 2.61
N ARG A 44 -3.47 14.26 2.90
CA ARG A 44 -3.32 13.62 4.21
C ARG A 44 -2.44 14.49 5.12
N ILE A 45 -3.07 15.42 5.84
CA ILE A 45 -2.38 16.33 6.77
C ILE A 45 -2.78 15.97 8.20
N CYS A 46 -1.80 15.58 9.02
CA CYS A 46 -2.04 15.25 10.42
C CYS A 46 -1.94 16.50 11.31
N PRO A 47 -2.99 16.89 12.05
CA PRO A 47 -2.93 18.07 12.93
C PRO A 47 -1.84 17.99 14.00
N LYS A 48 -1.39 16.78 14.35
CA LYS A 48 -0.29 16.54 15.30
C LYS A 48 0.98 17.29 14.90
N GLU A 49 1.28 17.42 13.61
CA GLU A 49 2.49 18.11 13.15
C GLU A 49 2.52 19.59 13.57
N LYS A 50 1.33 20.21 13.64
CA LYS A 50 1.18 21.60 14.08
C LYS A 50 0.94 21.72 15.59
N LEU A 51 0.16 20.80 16.16
CA LEU A 51 -0.33 20.89 17.54
C LEU A 51 0.60 20.23 18.56
N GLY A 52 1.51 19.35 18.13
CA GLY A 52 2.43 18.61 19.00
C GLY A 52 1.84 17.37 19.67
N TYR A 53 0.52 17.18 19.63
CA TYR A 53 -0.16 16.01 20.21
C TYR A 53 -1.24 15.43 19.29
N CYS A 54 -1.58 14.16 19.49
CA CYS A 54 -2.64 13.49 18.74
C CYS A 54 -4.01 13.99 19.19
N VAL A 55 -4.85 14.39 18.24
CA VAL A 55 -6.23 14.86 18.51
C VAL A 55 -7.31 13.80 18.26
N ASN A 56 -6.91 12.54 18.05
CA ASN A 56 -7.82 11.41 17.81
C ASN A 56 -8.88 11.70 16.73
N CYS A 57 -8.43 12.15 15.55
CA CYS A 57 -9.30 12.49 14.44
C CYS A 57 -10.31 11.37 14.12
N PRO A 58 -11.58 11.68 13.78
CA PRO A 58 -12.56 10.67 13.36
C PRO A 58 -12.07 9.80 12.19
N THR A 59 -11.29 10.40 11.28
CA THR A 59 -10.51 9.69 10.26
C THR A 59 -9.06 10.15 10.36
N CYS A 60 -8.20 9.30 10.93
CA CYS A 60 -6.78 9.57 11.08
C CYS A 60 -6.07 9.69 9.73
N ALA A 61 -5.47 10.85 9.46
CA ALA A 61 -4.68 11.11 8.26
C ALA A 61 -3.43 10.21 8.16
N ILE A 62 -2.93 9.66 9.27
CA ILE A 62 -1.77 8.75 9.28
C ILE A 62 -2.15 7.32 8.91
N ILE A 63 -3.34 6.86 9.27
CA ILE A 63 -3.75 5.45 9.07
C ILE A 63 -4.58 5.26 7.80
N TYR A 64 -5.46 6.22 7.48
CA TYR A 64 -6.45 6.07 6.41
C TYR A 64 -6.12 6.93 5.20
N GLY A 65 -6.43 6.41 4.02
CA GLY A 65 -6.21 7.04 2.72
C GLY A 65 -5.35 6.19 1.81
N VAL A 66 -5.03 6.75 0.64
CA VAL A 66 -4.15 6.10 -0.34
C VAL A 66 -2.78 5.81 0.29
N SER A 67 -2.26 4.60 0.05
CA SER A 67 -1.06 4.02 0.69
C SER A 67 -1.25 3.60 2.16
N GLY A 68 -2.41 3.86 2.77
CA GLY A 68 -2.75 3.41 4.13
C GLY A 68 -1.76 3.88 5.19
N ALA A 69 -1.52 3.06 6.22
CA ALA A 69 -0.57 3.39 7.29
C ALA A 69 0.89 3.46 6.82
N GLY A 70 1.23 2.77 5.72
CA GLY A 70 2.60 2.76 5.17
C GLY A 70 3.03 4.08 4.55
N ALA A 71 2.10 5.01 4.30
CA ALA A 71 2.40 6.29 3.63
C ALA A 71 3.28 7.24 4.45
N PHE A 72 3.18 7.16 5.78
CA PHE A 72 3.94 8.00 6.72
C PHE A 72 4.87 7.15 7.60
N SER A 73 5.24 5.97 7.10
CA SER A 73 6.32 5.17 7.69
C SER A 73 7.65 5.49 7.00
N ASP A 74 8.74 4.99 7.55
CA ASP A 74 10.08 5.08 6.95
C ASP A 74 10.21 4.34 5.60
N SER A 75 9.13 3.76 5.07
CA SER A 75 9.09 3.04 3.78
C SER A 75 10.12 1.91 3.65
N LYS A 76 10.44 1.26 4.78
CA LYS A 76 11.34 0.10 4.84
C LYS A 76 10.57 -1.19 4.52
N PHE A 77 11.19 -2.05 3.73
CA PHE A 77 10.68 -3.39 3.44
C PHE A 77 11.36 -4.41 4.35
N ASN A 78 10.56 -5.29 4.95
CA ASN A 78 11.10 -6.46 5.61
C ASN A 78 11.29 -7.56 4.57
N MET A 79 12.54 -8.00 4.37
CA MET A 79 12.90 -8.99 3.36
C MET A 79 12.79 -10.44 3.84
N ASP A 80 12.15 -10.68 4.98
CA ASP A 80 12.07 -11.98 5.62
C ASP A 80 10.65 -12.30 6.07
N TYR A 81 10.14 -13.48 5.69
CA TYR A 81 8.81 -14.00 6.01
C TYR A 81 8.49 -14.06 7.52
N ARG A 82 9.51 -13.97 8.39
CA ARG A 82 9.34 -13.96 9.86
C ARG A 82 8.81 -12.62 10.38
N VAL A 83 8.79 -11.57 9.56
CA VAL A 83 8.31 -10.24 9.95
C VAL A 83 6.97 -9.95 9.30
N GLY A 84 6.03 -9.37 10.06
CA GLY A 84 4.71 -8.98 9.56
C GLY A 84 3.59 -10.01 9.80
N GLY A 85 3.82 -10.97 10.71
CA GLY A 85 2.81 -11.95 11.16
C GLY A 85 3.07 -13.36 10.64
N ASP A 86 2.03 -14.21 10.69
CA ASP A 86 2.17 -15.67 10.54
C ASP A 86 1.68 -16.22 9.20
N VAL A 87 1.56 -15.40 8.16
CA VAL A 87 1.03 -15.83 6.84
C VAL A 87 1.81 -17.00 6.24
N HIS A 88 3.11 -17.10 6.55
CA HIS A 88 3.98 -18.19 6.12
C HIS A 88 3.57 -19.57 6.69
N THR A 89 2.77 -19.61 7.75
CA THR A 89 2.21 -20.84 8.33
C THR A 89 1.06 -21.40 7.48
N VAL A 90 0.41 -20.57 6.67
CA VAL A 90 -0.73 -20.95 5.83
C VAL A 90 -0.29 -21.27 4.41
N VAL A 91 0.54 -20.41 3.80
CA VAL A 91 0.94 -20.54 2.39
C VAL A 91 2.37 -21.06 2.18
N GLY A 92 3.13 -21.22 3.26
CA GLY A 92 4.52 -21.65 3.22
C GLY A 92 5.52 -20.51 3.03
N LYS A 93 6.70 -20.68 3.63
CA LYS A 93 7.78 -19.68 3.72
C LYS A 93 8.26 -19.19 2.35
N LYS A 94 8.40 -20.11 1.40
CA LYS A 94 8.89 -19.83 0.04
C LYS A 94 7.97 -18.84 -0.67
N ILE A 95 6.67 -19.08 -0.64
CA ILE A 95 5.68 -18.22 -1.31
C ILE A 95 5.70 -16.80 -0.73
N VAL A 96 5.84 -16.67 0.59
CA VAL A 96 5.91 -15.35 1.25
C VAL A 96 7.14 -14.57 0.81
N ASN A 97 8.33 -15.17 0.87
CA ASN A 97 9.55 -14.48 0.44
C ASN A 97 9.53 -14.13 -1.05
N GLU A 98 9.10 -15.05 -1.93
CA GLU A 98 8.97 -14.78 -3.37
C GLU A 98 7.98 -13.63 -3.64
N THR A 99 6.91 -13.54 -2.85
CA THR A 99 5.94 -12.43 -2.95
C THR A 99 6.55 -11.11 -2.47
N ILE A 100 7.33 -11.12 -1.39
CA ILE A 100 8.07 -9.93 -0.92
C ILE A 100 9.02 -9.44 -2.02
N ASP A 101 9.83 -10.34 -2.58
CA ASP A 101 10.78 -10.01 -3.66
C ASP A 101 10.07 -9.44 -4.89
N TYR A 102 8.91 -10.01 -5.25
CA TYR A 102 8.09 -9.52 -6.35
C TYR A 102 7.53 -8.11 -6.08
N VAL A 103 7.01 -7.85 -4.88
CA VAL A 103 6.53 -6.50 -4.52
C VAL A 103 7.68 -5.49 -4.57
N VAL A 104 8.86 -5.85 -4.05
CA VAL A 104 10.05 -4.99 -4.06
C VAL A 104 10.53 -4.72 -5.49
N SER A 105 10.47 -5.70 -6.40
CA SER A 105 10.84 -5.48 -7.79
C SER A 105 9.92 -4.47 -8.49
N ILE A 106 8.60 -4.54 -8.23
CA ILE A 106 7.65 -3.54 -8.73
C ILE A 106 8.01 -2.13 -8.24
N TYR A 107 8.30 -1.96 -6.95
CA TYR A 107 8.72 -0.66 -6.40
C TYR A 107 10.01 -0.16 -7.06
N ARG A 108 10.98 -1.05 -7.27
CA ARG A 108 12.24 -0.73 -7.93
C ARG A 108 12.00 -0.24 -9.36
N ASP A 109 11.14 -0.92 -10.12
CA ASP A 109 10.81 -0.55 -11.51
C ASP A 109 10.11 0.81 -11.58
N PHE A 110 9.16 1.07 -10.67
CA PHE A 110 8.52 2.39 -10.57
C PHE A 110 9.49 3.51 -10.19
N TRP A 111 10.51 3.22 -9.39
CA TRP A 111 11.54 4.20 -9.01
C TRP A 111 12.58 4.43 -10.11
N ILE A 112 13.05 3.36 -10.76
CA ILE A 112 13.98 3.45 -11.89
C ILE A 112 13.34 4.24 -13.04
N SER A 113 12.06 4.00 -13.33
CA SER A 113 11.32 4.76 -14.34
C SER A 113 11.05 6.23 -13.97
N ARG A 114 11.25 6.64 -12.71
CA ARG A 114 11.05 8.02 -12.22
C ARG A 114 12.35 8.79 -11.83
N ARG A 115 13.52 8.13 -11.86
CA ARG A 115 14.89 8.61 -11.53
C ARG A 115 15.19 8.98 -10.04
N ALA A 116 16.29 8.39 -9.56
CA ALA A 116 17.26 8.82 -8.53
C ALA A 116 16.79 9.18 -7.10
N GLY A 117 16.68 8.17 -6.23
CA GLY A 117 16.60 8.33 -4.78
C GLY A 117 17.05 7.04 -4.08
N ARG A 118 17.93 7.13 -3.08
CA ARG A 118 18.57 5.99 -2.41
C ARG A 118 17.52 5.12 -1.69
N PHE A 119 17.49 3.83 -2.01
CA PHE A 119 16.97 2.83 -1.08
C PHE A 119 18.06 2.57 -0.04
N GLU A 120 17.80 2.87 1.23
CA GLU A 120 18.47 2.18 2.32
C GLU A 120 17.71 0.89 2.56
N ILE A 121 18.26 -0.21 2.03
CA ILE A 121 17.88 -1.56 2.43
C ILE A 121 18.50 -1.74 3.83
N GLN A 122 17.67 -1.77 4.87
CA GLN A 122 18.08 -2.22 6.20
C GLN A 122 17.86 -3.72 6.32
#